data_AF-A0A1H8VE92-F1
#
_entry.id   AF-A0A1H8VE92-F1
#
_cell.length_a   1.000
_cell.length_b   1.000
_cell.length_c   1.000
_cell.angle_alpha   90.00
_cell.angle_beta   90.00
_cell.angle_gamma   90.00
#
_symmetry.space_group_name_H-M   'P 1'
#
loop_
_entity.id
_entity.type
_entity.pdbx_description
1 polymer ?
#
loop_
_entity_poly.entity_id
_entity_poly.type
_entity_poly.pdbx_seq_one_letter_code
_entity_poly.pdbx_strand_id
1 'polypeptide(L)'
;MIDHRRRLLSRAALAEEGRITLRRDPDRAWPGDHSRLCALANDGDLLFLGEEPGPLPGGARAAWRITAQGRASLGESRAALGESSSARP
;
A
#
# COMPACT_ATOMS: atom_id res chain seq x y z
N MET A 1 8.06 -0.65 -12.68
CA MET A 1 6.64 -0.60 -12.25
C MET A 1 6.39 -1.33 -10.92
N ILE A 2 7.26 -2.27 -10.51
CA ILE A 2 7.21 -2.98 -9.21
C ILE A 2 7.53 -2.06 -8.02
N ASP A 3 8.35 -1.03 -8.21
CA ASP A 3 8.74 -0.09 -7.14
C ASP A 3 7.57 0.65 -6.52
N HIS A 4 6.58 1.08 -7.32
CA HIS A 4 5.43 1.83 -6.79
C HIS A 4 4.53 0.97 -5.92
N ARG A 5 4.20 -0.26 -6.36
CA ARG A 5 3.42 -1.23 -5.58
C ARG A 5 4.13 -1.51 -4.24
N ARG A 6 5.42 -1.83 -4.33
CA ARG A 6 6.24 -2.15 -3.16
C ARG A 6 6.41 -0.96 -2.21
N ARG A 7 6.56 0.25 -2.74
CA ARG A 7 6.65 1.48 -1.94
C ARG A 7 5.34 1.78 -1.21
N LEU A 8 4.19 1.53 -1.83
CA LEU A 8 2.88 1.65 -1.18
C LEU A 8 2.71 0.62 -0.07
N LEU A 9 3.04 -0.66 -0.33
CA LEU A 9 3.03 -1.71 0.69
C LEU A 9 4.01 -1.41 1.83
N SER A 10 5.21 -0.92 1.52
CA SER A 10 6.20 -0.52 2.53
C SER A 10 5.68 0.64 3.38
N ARG A 11 5.07 1.66 2.76
CA ARG A 11 4.46 2.78 3.51
C ARG A 11 3.31 2.29 4.39
N ALA A 12 2.47 1.39 3.88
CA ALA A 12 1.40 0.80 4.67
C ALA A 12 1.99 0.00 5.84
N ALA A 13 2.98 -0.85 5.61
CA ALA A 13 3.64 -1.65 6.64
C ALA A 13 4.36 -0.83 7.72
N LEU A 14 4.92 0.33 7.34
CA LEU A 14 5.60 1.26 8.26
C LEU A 14 4.62 2.20 8.98
N ALA A 15 3.40 2.35 8.49
CA ALA A 15 2.38 3.16 9.15
C ALA A 15 1.86 2.46 10.40
N GLU A 16 1.41 3.25 11.38
CA GLU A 16 0.74 2.72 12.57
C GLU A 16 -0.45 1.84 12.15
N GLU A 17 -0.56 0.66 12.77
CA GLU A 17 -1.51 -0.42 12.43
C GLU A 17 -1.39 -1.04 11.02
N GLY A 18 -0.39 -0.68 10.22
CA GLY A 18 -0.30 -1.18 8.86
C GLY A 18 -1.26 -0.47 7.89
N ARG A 19 -1.76 0.72 8.24
CA ARG A 19 -2.86 1.39 7.53
C ARG A 19 -2.34 2.52 6.63
N ILE A 20 -2.74 2.52 5.37
CA ILE A 20 -2.50 3.62 4.44
C ILE A 20 -3.81 4.34 4.17
N THR A 21 -3.77 5.67 4.24
CA THR A 21 -4.89 6.53 3.87
C THR A 21 -4.51 7.37 2.67
N LEU A 22 -5.42 7.46 1.70
CA LEU A 22 -5.28 8.31 0.53
C LEU A 22 -6.35 9.39 0.61
N ARG A 23 -5.92 10.64 0.55
CA ARG A 23 -6.84 11.78 0.50
C ARG A 23 -7.16 12.10 -0.96
N ARG A 24 -8.43 12.33 -1.24
CA ARG A 24 -8.88 12.87 -2.53
C ARG A 24 -8.43 14.33 -2.63
N ASP A 25 -7.88 14.71 -3.78
CA ASP A 25 -7.50 16.10 -4.04
C ASP A 25 -8.76 16.99 -4.16
N PRO A 26 -8.66 18.29 -3.81
CA PRO A 26 -9.77 19.24 -3.92
C PRO A 26 -10.29 19.38 -5.36
N ASP A 27 -9.49 19.01 -6.37
CA ASP A 27 -9.90 18.94 -7.79
C ASP A 27 -10.77 17.71 -8.12
N ARG A 28 -11.25 16.99 -7.09
CA ARG A 28 -12.06 15.76 -7.21
C ARG A 28 -11.40 14.59 -7.94
N ALA A 29 -10.17 14.70 -8.41
CA ALA A 29 -9.42 13.58 -8.96
C ALA A 29 -8.80 12.75 -7.83
N TRP A 30 -8.96 11.43 -7.93
CA TRP A 30 -8.11 10.52 -7.16
C TRP A 30 -6.72 10.49 -7.82
N PRO A 31 -5.63 10.60 -7.04
CA PRO A 31 -4.30 10.47 -7.61
C PRO A 31 -4.13 9.06 -8.19
N GLY A 32 -3.22 8.88 -9.14
CA GLY A 32 -2.97 7.58 -9.78
C GLY A 32 -2.61 6.45 -8.82
N ASP A 33 -2.25 6.77 -7.57
CA ASP A 33 -2.09 5.83 -6.47
C ASP A 33 -3.40 5.11 -6.07
N HIS A 34 -4.57 5.72 -6.28
CA HIS A 34 -5.86 5.08 -5.98
C HIS A 34 -6.07 3.82 -6.82
N SER A 35 -5.87 3.89 -8.14
CA SER A 35 -5.99 2.71 -9.02
C SER A 35 -4.99 1.62 -8.64
N ARG A 36 -3.80 2.00 -8.16
CA ARG A 36 -2.78 1.04 -7.69
C ARG A 36 -3.15 0.39 -6.37
N LEU A 37 -3.69 1.15 -5.42
CA LEU A 37 -4.19 0.64 -4.15
C LEU A 37 -5.40 -0.28 -4.36
N CYS A 38 -6.27 0.05 -5.32
CA CYS A 38 -7.39 -0.79 -5.72
C CYS A 38 -6.91 -2.12 -6.32
N ALA A 39 -5.91 -2.09 -7.21
CA ALA A 39 -5.30 -3.30 -7.76
C ALA A 39 -4.64 -4.18 -6.68
N LEU A 40 -3.92 -3.56 -5.73
CA LEU A 40 -3.35 -4.24 -4.56
C LEU A 40 -4.42 -4.88 -3.66
N ALA A 41 -5.56 -4.21 -3.51
CA ALA A 41 -6.67 -4.76 -2.75
C ALA A 41 -7.34 -5.94 -3.47
N ASN A 42 -7.42 -5.88 -4.80
CA ASN A 42 -7.91 -6.97 -5.64
C ASN A 42 -7.00 -8.21 -5.58
N ASP A 43 -5.68 -8.00 -5.55
CA ASP A 43 -4.66 -9.04 -5.43
C ASP A 43 -4.62 -9.69 -4.04
N GLY A 44 -5.21 -9.06 -3.03
CA GLY A 44 -5.26 -9.53 -1.64
C GLY A 44 -4.11 -9.05 -0.75
N ASP A 45 -3.19 -8.21 -1.26
CA ASP A 45 -2.14 -7.60 -0.44
C ASP A 45 -2.67 -6.54 0.52
N LEU A 46 -3.75 -5.86 0.13
CA LEU A 46 -4.39 -4.81 0.90
C LEU A 46 -5.86 -5.17 1.15
N LEU A 47 -6.35 -4.77 2.32
CA LEU A 47 -7.76 -4.79 2.66
C LEU A 47 -8.30 -3.37 2.56
N PHE A 48 -9.25 -3.14 1.66
CA PHE A 48 -9.97 -1.88 1.61
C PHE A 48 -10.94 -1.79 2.80
N LEU A 49 -10.77 -0.76 3.61
CA LEU A 49 -11.57 -0.54 4.83
C LEU A 49 -12.76 0.38 4.58
N GLY A 50 -12.83 1.02 3.42
CA GLY A 50 -13.88 1.98 3.06
C GLY A 50 -13.36 3.41 2.91
N GLU A 51 -14.29 4.28 2.51
CA GLU A 51 -14.08 5.71 2.40
C GLU A 51 -14.61 6.40 3.66
N GLU A 52 -13.75 7.13 4.35
CA GLU A 52 -14.11 7.96 5.49
C GLU A 52 -14.18 9.43 5.07
N PRO A 53 -15.11 10.21 5.66
CA PRO A 53 -15.17 11.65 5.41
C PRO A 53 -13.86 12.34 5.82
N GLY A 54 -13.36 13.18 4.90
CA GLY A 54 -12.21 14.05 5.08
C GLY A 54 -12.34 14.98 6.30
N PRO A 55 -11.23 15.56 6.79
CA PRO A 55 -11.32 16.64 7.79
C PRO A 55 -11.77 17.95 7.13
N LEU A 56 -11.80 17.98 5.80
CA LEU A 56 -12.22 19.11 4.97
C LEU A 56 -13.63 18.81 4.41
N PRO A 57 -14.52 19.81 4.35
CA PRO A 57 -15.83 19.66 3.71
C PRO A 57 -15.65 19.32 2.23
N GLY A 58 -16.23 18.18 1.81
CA GLY A 58 -16.11 17.67 0.44
C GLY A 58 -14.85 16.82 0.15
N GLY A 59 -13.94 16.70 1.11
CA GLY A 59 -12.82 15.76 1.01
C GLY A 59 -13.27 14.34 1.35
N ALA A 60 -12.87 13.36 0.53
CA ALA A 60 -12.98 11.95 0.86
C ALA A 60 -11.59 11.39 1.20
N ARG A 61 -11.51 10.47 2.15
CA ARG A 61 -10.30 9.70 2.43
C ARG A 61 -10.63 8.25 2.22
N ALA A 62 -9.87 7.55 1.40
CA ALA A 62 -9.97 6.11 1.31
C ALA A 62 -8.92 5.49 2.24
N ALA A 63 -9.28 4.43 2.97
CA ALA A 63 -8.39 3.74 3.89
C ALA A 63 -8.18 2.29 3.45
N TRP A 64 -6.93 1.84 3.49
CA TRP A 64 -6.55 0.46 3.26
C TRP A 64 -5.64 -0.01 4.38
N ARG A 65 -5.68 -1.29 4.71
CA ARG A 65 -4.78 -1.94 5.66
C ARG A 65 -4.02 -3.04 4.96
N ILE A 66 -2.71 -3.11 5.20
CA ILE A 66 -1.89 -4.20 4.66
C ILE A 66 -2.28 -5.53 5.31
N THR A 67 -2.46 -6.56 4.48
CA THR A 67 -2.76 -7.91 4.94
C THR A 67 -1.46 -8.66 5.26
N ALA A 68 -1.58 -9.84 5.88
CA ALA A 68 -0.43 -10.72 6.06
C ALA A 68 0.23 -11.09 4.71
N GLN A 69 -0.56 -11.26 3.66
CA GLN A 69 -0.08 -11.55 2.31
C GLN A 69 0.74 -10.38 1.73
N GLY A 70 0.23 -9.14 1.82
CA GLY A 70 0.98 -7.98 1.34
C GLY A 70 2.30 -7.76 2.07
N ARG A 71 2.35 -8.10 3.37
CA ARG A 71 3.59 -8.10 4.16
C ARG A 71 4.54 -9.22 3.72
N ALA A 72 4.02 -10.42 3.44
CA ALA A 72 4.82 -11.54 2.94
C ALA A 72 5.43 -11.20 1.57
N SER A 73 4.64 -10.71 0.60
CA SER A 73 5.16 -10.29 -0.72
C SER A 73 6.20 -9.18 -0.62
N LEU A 74 6.05 -8.27 0.36
CA LEU A 74 7.07 -7.25 0.64
C LEU A 74 8.38 -7.86 1.18
N GLY A 75 8.25 -8.85 2.07
CA GLY A 75 9.34 -9.59 2.70
C GLY A 75 10.10 -10.47 1.72
N GLU A 76 9.41 -11.26 0.89
CA GLU A 76 10.01 -12.09 -0.16
C GLU A 76 10.82 -11.25 -1.15
N SER A 77 10.30 -10.07 -1.51
CA SER A 77 11.03 -9.15 -2.38
C SER A 77 12.28 -8.57 -1.68
N ARG A 78 12.38 -8.56 -0.33
CA ARG A 78 13.57 -8.07 0.40
C ARG A 78 14.57 -9.19 0.62
N ALA A 79 14.08 -10.40 0.88
CA ALA A 79 14.87 -11.63 0.93
C ALA A 79 15.57 -11.88 -0.42
N ALA A 80 14.84 -11.73 -1.54
CA ALA A 80 15.41 -11.86 -2.89
C ALA A 80 16.53 -10.86 -3.24
N LEU A 81 16.67 -9.75 -2.50
CA LEU A 81 17.76 -8.78 -2.65
C LEU A 81 18.85 -8.94 -1.58
N GLY A 82 18.56 -9.64 -0.47
CA GLY A 82 19.52 -9.95 0.60
C GLY A 82 20.21 -11.31 0.43
N GLU A 83 19.63 -12.21 -0.36
CA GLU A 83 20.14 -13.56 -0.62
C GLU A 83 20.98 -13.66 -1.90
N SER A 84 21.71 -12.59 -2.25
CA SER A 84 22.88 -12.70 -3.15
C SER A 84 24.22 -12.70 -2.37
N SER A 85 24.18 -12.58 -1.04
CA SER A 85 25.37 -12.61 -0.19
C SER A 85 25.35 -13.80 0.78
N SER A 86 25.09 -14.99 0.27
CA SER A 86 25.49 -16.22 0.98
C SER A 86 25.94 -17.27 -0.03
N ALA A 87 26.98 -16.94 -0.78
CA ALA A 87 27.72 -17.91 -1.58
C ALA A 87 28.95 -18.39 -0.80
N ARG A 88 28.71 -19.44 0.01
CA ARG A 88 29.53 -20.68 0.22
C ARG A 88 30.98 -20.55 0.71
N PRO A 89 31.61 -21.69 1.02
CA PRO A 89 31.35 -22.67 2.07
C PRO A 89 32.36 -22.58 3.24
#